data_AF-A0A9P0DL10-F1
#
_entry.id   AF-A0A9P0DL10-F1
#
_cell.length_a   1.000
_cell.length_b   1.000
_cell.length_c   1.000
_cell.angle_alpha   90.00
_cell.angle_beta   90.00
_cell.angle_gamma   90.00
#
_symmetry.space_group_name_H-M   'P 1'
#
loop_
_entity.id
_entity.type
_entity.pdbx_description
1 polymer ?
#
loop_
_entity_poly.entity_id
_entity_poly.type
_entity_poly.pdbx_seq_one_letter_code
_entity_poly.pdbx_strand_id
1 'polypeptide(L)'
;MYVLLILTIIFPFLLFSFSSTISKATYPKRITMELYIGRAQPAFMAVASTEKMLVLEKKQYKNLTSTFNNIEVSQDIFGSFYAEDVLVVKWSTHSLTIWDISPGSREELLEELRSNEDFIVRLEISYIHIGDGGKTSERSFGKSTIIPPLPALDRKRLIQMVETDTDTQTVVRLPLLFPKFLLIKKDSLPESLPLMEDPNKELQGFDQKDNKEMLPDPRRMRNLLVRLNANDSKWWQMREECSINDDNYLYYLKDLVLNDCDEIVLYVFNEKVLPGTFLKMVQYGILGLYIIYFMVIVEIIKSLITKIDDIWLLNLPDVDKVLRKCMEVYVVRDMKNYELESALFDELIYIMRSRETLIKLTRYEDSDYDPTFITPGSSMN
;
A
#
# COMPACT_ATOMS: atom_id res chain seq x y z
N MET A 1 -7.16 -26.00 -22.06
CA MET A 1 -8.15 -24.94 -21.73
C MET A 1 -8.34 -24.77 -20.23
N TYR A 2 -8.80 -25.79 -19.49
CA TYR A 2 -8.99 -25.69 -18.02
C TYR A 2 -7.74 -25.26 -17.25
N VAL A 3 -6.57 -25.83 -17.56
CA VAL A 3 -5.30 -25.45 -16.93
C VAL A 3 -4.94 -23.98 -17.20
N LEU A 4 -5.17 -23.49 -18.43
CA LEU A 4 -4.94 -22.09 -18.80
C LEU A 4 -5.88 -21.15 -18.04
N LEU A 5 -7.15 -21.51 -17.89
CA LEU A 5 -8.14 -20.73 -17.15
C LEU A 5 -7.78 -20.67 -15.65
N ILE A 6 -7.37 -21.80 -15.06
CA ILE A 6 -6.88 -21.87 -13.68
C ILE A 6 -5.65 -20.97 -13.51
N LEU A 7 -4.68 -21.01 -14.44
CA LEU A 7 -3.50 -20.14 -14.39
C LEU A 7 -3.86 -18.66 -14.49
N THR A 8 -4.84 -18.27 -15.31
CA THR A 8 -5.29 -16.87 -15.39
C THR A 8 -5.97 -16.38 -14.11
N ILE A 9 -6.58 -17.28 -13.33
CA ILE A 9 -7.18 -16.94 -12.04
C ILE A 9 -6.12 -16.89 -10.94
N ILE A 10 -5.15 -17.82 -10.93
CA ILE A 10 -4.17 -17.96 -9.84
C ILE A 10 -3.00 -16.97 -9.99
N PHE A 11 -2.55 -16.67 -11.21
CA PHE A 11 -1.37 -15.83 -11.45
C PHE A 11 -1.47 -14.39 -10.90
N PRO A 12 -2.62 -13.67 -10.95
CA PRO A 12 -2.76 -12.36 -10.31
C PRO A 12 -2.54 -12.42 -8.79
N PHE A 13 -3.05 -13.46 -8.13
CA PHE A 13 -2.86 -13.65 -6.68
C PHE A 13 -1.39 -13.96 -6.36
N LEU A 14 -0.72 -14.76 -7.20
CA LEU A 14 0.72 -15.00 -7.07
C LEU A 14 1.51 -13.70 -7.22
N LEU A 15 1.22 -12.88 -8.24
CA LEU A 15 1.89 -11.58 -8.43
C LEU A 15 1.71 -10.65 -7.21
N PHE A 16 0.52 -10.60 -6.63
CA PHE A 16 0.27 -9.83 -5.42
C PHE A 16 1.05 -10.36 -4.21
N SER A 17 1.10 -11.67 -4.03
CA SER A 17 1.90 -12.31 -2.97
C SER A 17 3.42 -12.10 -3.16
N PHE A 18 3.90 -12.05 -4.40
CA PHE A 18 5.31 -11.75 -4.68
C PHE A 18 5.64 -10.28 -4.43
N SER A 19 4.70 -9.36 -4.70
CA SER A 19 4.87 -7.92 -4.49
C SER A 19 5.29 -7.58 -3.06
N SER A 20 4.62 -8.17 -2.06
CA SER A 20 4.93 -7.95 -0.65
C SER A 20 6.29 -8.49 -0.21
N THR A 21 6.76 -9.57 -0.86
CA THR A 21 8.07 -10.18 -0.56
C THR A 21 9.23 -9.36 -1.14
N ILE A 22 8.99 -8.64 -2.24
CA ILE A 22 10.03 -7.96 -3.01
C ILE A 22 10.10 -6.46 -2.67
N SER A 23 9.04 -5.92 -2.07
CA SER A 23 9.02 -4.55 -1.58
C SER A 23 10.07 -4.37 -0.48
N LYS A 24 10.75 -3.23 -0.49
CA LYS A 24 11.81 -2.90 0.46
C LYS A 24 11.51 -1.59 1.17
N ALA A 25 11.89 -1.48 2.42
CA ALA A 25 11.90 -0.19 3.11
C ALA A 25 12.86 0.77 2.43
N THR A 26 12.43 2.01 2.25
CA THR A 26 13.28 3.12 1.80
C THR A 26 13.45 4.09 2.96
N TYR A 27 14.69 4.53 3.17
CA TYR A 27 15.02 5.47 4.21
C TYR A 27 15.43 6.80 3.58
N PRO A 28 14.94 7.93 4.09
CA PRO A 28 15.47 9.23 3.71
C PRO A 28 16.96 9.31 4.00
N LYS A 29 17.72 10.02 3.14
CA LYS A 29 19.16 10.28 3.38
C LYS A 29 19.41 11.42 4.37
N ARG A 30 18.40 12.27 4.54
CA ARG A 30 18.42 13.45 5.40
C ARG A 30 16.99 13.72 5.87
N ILE A 31 16.84 14.02 7.15
CA ILE A 31 15.58 14.48 7.74
C ILE A 31 15.86 15.75 8.54
N THR A 32 15.13 16.80 8.22
CA THR A 32 15.26 18.12 8.85
C THR A 32 14.08 18.34 9.79
N MET A 33 14.34 18.95 10.94
CA MET A 33 13.35 19.37 11.91
C MET A 33 13.48 20.86 12.15
N GLU A 34 12.37 21.58 12.05
CA GLU A 34 12.30 23.03 12.22
C GLU A 34 11.17 23.38 13.19
N LEU A 35 11.47 24.23 14.17
CA LEU A 35 10.48 24.80 15.09
C LEU A 35 10.29 26.28 14.77
N TYR A 36 9.04 26.66 14.59
CA TYR A 36 8.58 28.02 14.34
C TYR A 36 7.81 28.50 15.57
N ILE A 37 8.30 29.58 16.19
CA ILE A 37 7.68 30.24 17.33
C ILE A 37 7.06 31.53 16.79
N GLY A 38 5.72 31.55 16.65
CA GLY A 38 5.00 32.65 16.01
C GLY A 38 5.11 32.61 14.48
N ARG A 39 4.91 33.77 13.84
CA ARG A 39 4.94 33.91 12.37
C ARG A 39 6.31 34.27 11.79
N ALA A 40 7.35 34.24 12.64
CA ALA A 40 8.70 34.63 12.29
C ALA A 40 9.52 33.48 11.66
N GLN A 41 10.83 33.70 11.53
CA GLN A 41 11.82 32.72 11.06
C GLN A 41 11.91 31.50 12.01
N PRO A 42 12.39 30.33 11.54
CA PRO A 42 12.54 29.16 12.38
C PRO A 42 13.48 29.47 13.57
N ALA A 43 12.97 29.24 14.76
CA ALA A 43 13.70 29.41 16.02
C ALA A 43 14.75 28.31 16.21
N PHE A 44 14.42 27.08 15.82
CA PHE A 44 15.30 25.93 15.94
C PHE A 44 15.35 25.18 14.62
N MET A 45 16.56 24.75 14.23
CA MET A 45 16.78 23.88 13.08
C MET A 45 17.73 22.75 13.47
N ALA A 46 17.35 21.51 13.21
CA ALA A 46 18.21 20.35 13.35
C ALA A 46 18.12 19.43 12.13
N VAL A 47 19.23 18.78 11.79
CA VAL A 47 19.32 17.87 10.64
C VAL A 47 19.93 16.55 11.09
N ALA A 48 19.25 15.45 10.79
CA ALA A 48 19.77 14.11 10.98
C ALA A 48 20.26 13.56 9.62
N SER A 49 21.52 13.17 9.57
CA SER A 49 22.15 12.46 8.45
C SER A 49 22.19 10.96 8.71
N THR A 50 22.68 10.17 7.75
CA THR A 50 22.75 8.69 7.83
C THR A 50 23.42 8.15 9.09
N GLU A 51 24.40 8.86 9.67
CA GLU A 51 25.08 8.43 10.90
C GLU A 51 24.19 8.52 12.15
N LYS A 52 23.19 9.40 12.11
CA LYS A 52 22.20 9.62 13.18
C LYS A 52 20.87 8.91 12.90
N MET A 53 20.86 8.02 11.91
CA MET A 53 19.69 7.23 11.52
C MET A 53 20.03 5.74 11.63
N LEU A 54 19.38 5.06 12.57
CA LEU A 54 19.69 3.68 12.97
C LEU A 54 18.52 2.78 12.62
N VAL A 55 18.76 1.76 11.80
CA VAL A 55 17.75 0.72 11.52
C VAL A 55 17.72 -0.26 12.69
N LEU A 56 16.53 -0.63 13.14
CA LEU A 56 16.39 -1.54 14.28
C LEU A 56 16.84 -2.97 13.95
N GLU A 57 17.57 -3.57 14.87
CA GLU A 57 17.84 -5.00 14.86
C GLU A 57 16.61 -5.79 15.30
N LYS A 58 16.53 -7.08 14.90
CA LYS A 58 15.41 -7.97 15.29
C LYS A 58 15.19 -8.05 16.81
N LYS A 59 16.26 -8.03 17.61
CA LYS A 59 16.16 -8.04 19.08
C LYS A 59 15.60 -6.72 19.61
N GLN A 60 16.04 -5.60 19.04
CA GLN A 60 15.58 -4.27 19.41
C GLN A 60 14.11 -4.07 19.05
N TYR A 61 13.69 -4.53 17.87
CA TYR A 61 12.30 -4.51 17.44
C TYR A 61 11.40 -5.33 18.38
N LYS A 62 11.83 -6.51 18.83
CA LYS A 62 11.08 -7.29 19.82
C LYS A 62 10.90 -6.54 21.14
N ASN A 63 11.92 -5.82 21.61
CA ASN A 63 11.81 -4.96 22.80
C ASN A 63 10.76 -3.87 22.56
N LEU A 64 10.89 -3.12 21.46
CA LEU A 64 9.94 -2.09 21.04
C LEU A 64 8.49 -2.60 21.04
N THR A 65 8.21 -3.73 20.38
CA THR A 65 6.85 -4.32 20.36
C THR A 65 6.38 -4.71 21.76
N SER A 66 7.26 -5.31 22.58
CA SER A 66 6.89 -5.76 23.92
C SER A 66 6.50 -4.63 24.87
N THR A 67 7.12 -3.46 24.73
CA THR A 67 6.83 -2.25 25.52
C THR A 67 5.39 -1.77 25.32
N PHE A 68 4.85 -1.93 24.11
CA PHE A 68 3.56 -1.36 23.71
C PHE A 68 2.43 -2.38 23.64
N ASN A 69 2.64 -3.63 24.04
CA ASN A 69 1.64 -4.71 23.98
C ASN A 69 0.29 -4.37 24.64
N ASN A 70 0.29 -3.50 25.66
CA ASN A 70 -0.92 -3.10 26.38
C ASN A 70 -1.75 -2.04 25.63
N ILE A 71 -1.20 -1.43 24.58
CA ILE A 71 -1.93 -0.48 23.72
C ILE A 71 -2.69 -1.29 22.67
N GLU A 72 -4.02 -1.15 22.62
CA GLU A 72 -4.90 -1.93 21.73
C GLU A 72 -4.50 -1.84 20.25
N VAL A 73 -4.20 -0.63 19.76
CA VAL A 73 -3.83 -0.37 18.35
C VAL A 73 -2.42 -0.89 18.00
N SER A 74 -1.60 -1.23 19.00
CA SER A 74 -0.19 -1.61 18.77
C SER A 74 -0.06 -2.89 17.96
N GLN A 75 -0.94 -3.88 18.15
CA GLN A 75 -0.83 -5.19 17.52
C GLN A 75 -0.95 -5.09 15.99
N ASP A 76 -1.89 -4.28 15.50
CA ASP A 76 -2.09 -4.06 14.06
C ASP A 76 -0.91 -3.30 13.44
N ILE A 77 -0.40 -2.29 14.16
CA ILE A 77 0.76 -1.52 13.71
C ILE A 77 1.99 -2.44 13.64
N PHE A 78 2.40 -3.07 14.75
CA PHE A 78 3.59 -3.91 14.78
C PHE A 78 3.44 -5.19 13.94
N GLY A 79 2.22 -5.70 13.73
CA GLY A 79 1.98 -6.82 12.81
C GLY A 79 2.22 -6.47 11.33
N SER A 80 2.19 -5.19 10.97
CA SER A 80 2.36 -4.72 9.60
C SER A 80 3.80 -4.41 9.21
N PHE A 81 4.73 -4.36 10.18
CA PHE A 81 6.12 -3.96 9.96
C PHE A 81 7.12 -5.01 10.49
N TYR A 82 8.32 -4.98 9.95
CA TYR A 82 9.47 -5.75 10.43
C TYR A 82 10.52 -4.81 11.03
N ALA A 83 11.53 -5.41 11.67
CA ALA A 83 12.65 -4.65 12.26
C ALA A 83 13.35 -3.74 11.25
N GLU A 84 13.53 -4.22 10.01
CA GLU A 84 14.12 -3.44 8.92
C GLU A 84 13.25 -2.26 8.50
N ASP A 85 11.95 -2.25 8.76
CA ASP A 85 11.06 -1.17 8.33
C ASP A 85 11.11 0.04 9.28
N VAL A 86 11.68 -0.15 10.48
CA VAL A 86 11.73 0.88 11.52
C VAL A 86 13.10 1.53 11.58
N LEU A 87 13.10 2.85 11.36
CA LEU A 87 14.26 3.72 11.43
C LEU A 87 14.16 4.62 12.65
N VAL A 88 15.19 4.63 13.48
CA VAL A 88 15.32 5.54 14.62
C VAL A 88 16.17 6.73 14.20
N VAL A 89 15.60 7.92 14.29
CA VAL A 89 16.23 9.18 13.88
C VAL A 89 16.57 9.98 15.13
N LYS A 90 17.82 10.40 15.26
CA LYS A 90 18.29 11.21 16.39
C LYS A 90 18.71 12.60 15.93
N TRP A 91 18.23 13.63 16.61
CA TRP A 91 18.69 15.01 16.43
C TRP A 91 19.41 15.52 17.67
N SER A 92 20.41 16.37 17.44
CA SER A 92 21.03 17.18 18.48
C SER A 92 19.98 18.05 19.18
N THR A 93 20.16 18.28 20.48
CA THR A 93 19.29 19.16 21.27
C THR A 93 19.59 20.63 21.03
N HIS A 94 20.73 20.98 20.44
CA HIS A 94 21.10 22.34 20.10
C HIS A 94 20.76 22.66 18.64
N SER A 95 20.22 23.86 18.40
CA SER A 95 19.98 24.36 17.04
C SER A 95 21.29 24.43 16.25
N LEU A 96 21.24 24.05 14.98
CA LEU A 96 22.33 24.21 14.02
C LEU A 96 22.54 25.67 13.62
N THR A 97 21.52 26.50 13.81
CA THR A 97 21.55 27.92 13.49
C THR A 97 21.51 28.75 14.76
N ILE A 98 22.24 29.87 14.74
CA ILE A 98 22.01 30.96 15.68
C ILE A 98 20.65 31.60 15.41
N TRP A 99 20.05 32.16 16.45
CA TRP A 99 18.78 32.87 16.36
C TRP A 99 19.00 34.34 16.04
N ASP A 100 19.25 34.63 14.76
CA ASP A 100 19.47 35.98 14.24
C ASP A 100 18.13 36.63 13.82
N ILE A 101 17.25 36.82 14.79
CA ILE A 101 15.94 37.45 14.55
C ILE A 101 16.10 38.96 14.33
N SER A 102 15.45 39.50 13.30
CA SER A 102 15.48 40.94 13.04
C SER A 102 14.85 41.72 14.21
N PRO A 103 15.32 42.93 14.55
CA PRO A 103 14.75 43.72 15.64
C PRO A 103 13.24 43.96 15.50
N GLY A 104 12.76 44.18 14.26
CA GLY A 104 11.33 44.35 13.98
C GLY A 104 10.53 43.07 14.22
N SER A 105 10.99 41.93 13.68
CA SER A 105 10.33 40.63 13.88
C SER A 105 10.36 40.19 15.35
N ARG A 106 11.39 40.59 16.11
CA ARG A 106 11.46 40.36 17.55
C ARG A 106 10.37 41.14 18.29
N GLU A 107 10.15 42.41 17.95
CA GLU A 107 9.09 43.19 18.59
C GLU A 107 7.71 42.67 18.19
N GLU A 108 7.49 42.30 16.92
CA GLU A 108 6.25 41.67 16.47
C GLU A 108 5.94 40.37 17.25
N LEU A 109 6.97 39.53 17.46
CA LEU A 109 6.83 38.33 18.28
C LEU A 109 6.47 38.66 19.74
N LEU A 110 7.09 39.69 20.32
CA LEU A 110 6.78 40.13 21.69
C LEU A 110 5.37 40.72 21.80
N GLU A 111 4.92 41.48 20.81
CA GLU A 111 3.54 41.97 20.73
C GLU A 111 2.54 40.82 20.64
N GLU A 112 2.81 39.82 19.79
CA GLU A 112 1.97 38.62 19.66
C GLU A 112 1.92 37.83 20.99
N LEU A 113 3.06 37.66 21.66
CA LEU A 113 3.14 36.96 22.94
C LEU A 113 2.47 37.72 24.09
N ARG A 114 2.52 39.06 24.11
CA ARG A 114 1.88 39.92 25.13
C ARG A 114 0.40 40.16 24.84
N SER A 115 -0.06 39.91 23.62
CA SER A 115 -1.46 40.04 23.24
C SER A 115 -2.37 39.06 24.00
N ASN A 116 -3.66 39.37 24.02
CA ASN A 116 -4.70 38.47 24.52
C ASN A 116 -5.21 37.50 23.45
N GLU A 117 -4.43 37.27 22.40
CA GLU A 117 -4.76 36.33 21.33
C GLU A 117 -3.99 35.01 21.47
N ASP A 118 -4.51 33.99 20.80
CA ASP A 118 -3.91 32.68 20.67
C ASP A 118 -2.58 32.74 19.91
N PHE A 119 -1.53 32.17 20.50
CA PHE A 119 -0.20 32.15 19.94
C PHE A 119 0.10 30.79 19.31
N ILE A 120 0.56 30.76 18.06
CA ILE A 120 0.78 29.51 17.33
C ILE A 120 2.26 29.13 17.34
N VAL A 121 2.53 27.89 17.71
CA VAL A 121 3.85 27.26 17.55
C VAL A 121 3.72 26.10 16.58
N ARG A 122 4.63 26.02 15.62
CA ARG A 122 4.60 24.99 14.55
C ARG A 122 5.91 24.22 14.53
N LEU A 123 5.83 22.90 14.54
CA LEU A 123 6.94 21.99 14.28
C LEU A 123 6.77 21.41 12.87
N GLU A 124 7.83 21.45 12.08
CA GLU A 124 7.88 20.84 10.75
C GLU A 124 9.04 19.85 10.66
N ILE A 125 8.76 18.64 10.16
CA ILE A 125 9.76 17.60 9.88
C ILE A 125 9.71 17.33 8.38
N SER A 126 10.78 17.64 7.65
CA SER A 126 10.87 17.50 6.19
C SER A 126 11.93 16.49 5.77
N TYR A 127 11.65 15.78 4.68
CA TYR A 127 12.53 14.74 4.15
C TYR A 127 12.27 14.46 2.66
N ILE A 128 13.26 13.84 2.00
CA ILE A 128 13.11 13.33 0.64
C ILE A 128 12.67 11.87 0.73
N HIS A 129 11.43 11.62 0.35
CA HIS A 129 10.85 10.28 0.24
C HIS A 129 11.29 9.59 -1.06
N ILE A 130 11.49 8.28 -1.01
CA ILE A 130 11.72 7.45 -2.20
C ILE A 130 10.55 6.48 -2.31
N GLY A 131 9.63 6.77 -3.23
CA GLY A 131 8.43 6.00 -3.51
C GLY A 131 8.64 4.87 -4.51
N ASP A 132 7.53 4.28 -4.93
CA ASP A 132 7.51 3.19 -5.91
C ASP A 132 8.25 3.57 -7.19
N GLY A 133 9.05 2.64 -7.69
CA GLY A 133 9.85 2.86 -8.89
C GLY A 133 11.11 3.70 -8.68
N GLY A 134 11.43 4.09 -7.44
CA GLY A 134 12.56 4.96 -7.13
C GLY A 134 12.26 6.44 -7.36
N LYS A 135 10.99 6.83 -7.48
CA LYS A 135 10.59 8.23 -7.62
C LYS A 135 10.85 8.97 -6.32
N THR A 136 11.52 10.11 -6.39
CA THR A 136 11.77 10.96 -5.23
C THR A 136 10.73 12.07 -5.12
N SER A 137 10.24 12.34 -3.92
CA SER A 137 9.40 13.50 -3.64
C SER A 137 9.74 14.10 -2.29
N GLU A 138 9.68 15.42 -2.18
CA GLU A 138 9.80 16.10 -0.90
C GLU A 138 8.48 15.97 -0.14
N ARG A 139 8.58 15.63 1.15
CA ARG A 139 7.43 15.51 2.04
C ARG A 139 7.77 16.18 3.36
N SER A 140 6.75 16.74 3.99
CA SER A 140 6.85 17.23 5.35
C SER A 140 5.67 16.81 6.21
N PHE A 141 5.95 16.66 7.49
CA PHE A 141 4.98 16.54 8.57
C PHE A 141 4.98 17.86 9.33
N GLY A 142 3.89 18.63 9.25
CA GLY A 142 3.71 19.87 9.99
C GLY A 142 2.66 19.73 11.08
N LYS A 143 2.99 20.08 12.32
CA LYS A 143 2.04 20.16 13.43
C LYS A 143 2.10 21.51 14.12
N SER A 144 0.95 22.15 14.24
CA SER A 144 0.79 23.39 15.00
C SER A 144 0.05 23.12 16.31
N THR A 145 0.44 23.83 17.36
CA THR A 145 -0.24 23.90 18.66
C THR A 145 -0.55 25.35 18.98
N ILE A 146 -1.61 25.57 19.75
CA ILE A 146 -2.09 26.90 20.13
C ILE A 146 -1.84 27.08 21.62
N ILE A 147 -1.18 28.17 21.98
CA ILE A 147 -0.91 28.58 23.36
C ILE A 147 -1.90 29.69 23.73
N PRO A 148 -2.77 29.52 24.73
CA PRO A 148 -3.81 30.49 25.07
C PRO A 148 -3.24 31.80 25.67
N PRO A 149 -4.03 32.89 25.69
CA PRO A 149 -3.67 34.17 26.35
C PRO A 149 -3.67 34.10 27.90
N LEU A 150 -3.07 35.10 28.56
CA LEU A 150 -2.72 35.25 30.00
C LEU A 150 -3.52 34.43 31.08
N PRO A 151 -2.88 33.87 32.14
CA PRO A 151 -1.53 33.32 32.26
C PRO A 151 -1.50 31.78 32.39
N ALA A 152 -1.01 31.12 31.34
CA ALA A 152 -0.22 29.91 31.46
C ALA A 152 1.23 30.29 31.82
N LEU A 153 1.84 29.56 32.76
CA LEU A 153 3.19 29.83 33.26
C LEU A 153 4.26 29.83 32.16
N ASP A 154 4.05 29.02 31.13
CA ASP A 154 4.96 28.84 30.00
C ASP A 154 5.02 30.05 29.06
N ARG A 155 3.89 30.73 28.80
CA ARG A 155 3.88 31.96 27.96
C ARG A 155 4.67 33.08 28.63
N LYS A 156 4.50 33.28 29.94
CA LYS A 156 5.25 34.30 30.71
C LYS A 156 6.76 34.02 30.68
N ARG A 157 7.16 32.74 30.80
CA ARG A 157 8.55 32.32 30.68
C ARG A 157 9.10 32.55 29.27
N LEU A 158 8.30 32.30 28.23
CA LEU A 158 8.70 32.53 26.83
C LEU A 158 8.92 34.01 26.52
N ILE A 159 8.03 34.89 27.00
CA ILE A 159 8.21 36.35 26.92
C ILE A 159 9.53 36.75 27.58
N GLN A 160 9.76 36.27 28.81
CA GLN A 160 10.99 36.56 29.54
C GLN A 160 12.24 36.09 28.77
N MET A 161 12.22 34.89 28.18
CA MET A 161 13.32 34.39 27.35
C MET A 161 13.64 35.32 26.17
N VAL A 162 12.62 35.77 25.45
CA VAL A 162 12.78 36.61 24.25
C VAL A 162 13.22 38.04 24.61
N GLU A 163 12.71 38.59 25.73
CA GLU A 163 13.03 39.93 26.22
C GLU A 163 14.47 40.03 26.74
N THR A 164 14.94 39.01 27.46
CA THR A 164 16.29 39.05 28.07
C THR A 164 17.39 38.72 27.08
N ASP A 165 18.54 39.40 27.22
CA ASP A 165 19.76 39.12 26.46
C ASP A 165 20.74 38.19 27.19
N THR A 166 20.35 37.72 28.37
CA THR A 166 21.14 36.86 29.24
C THR A 166 20.62 35.44 29.23
N ASP A 167 21.50 34.46 29.41
CA ASP A 167 21.09 33.06 29.52
C ASP A 167 20.05 32.89 30.63
N THR A 168 18.86 32.43 30.23
CA THR A 168 17.80 32.11 31.18
C THR A 168 17.85 30.62 31.46
N GLN A 169 17.98 30.25 32.74
CA GLN A 169 17.85 28.85 33.16
C GLN A 169 16.39 28.35 33.08
N THR A 170 15.47 29.19 32.61
CA THR A 170 14.07 28.84 32.45
C THR A 170 13.91 27.84 31.31
N VAL A 171 12.90 26.99 31.42
CA VAL A 171 12.51 26.04 30.39
C VAL A 171 11.01 26.23 30.16
N VAL A 172 10.62 26.26 28.89
CA VAL A 172 9.23 26.42 28.46
C VAL A 172 8.74 25.11 27.90
N ARG A 173 7.59 24.63 28.39
CA ARG A 173 6.92 23.46 27.82
C ARG A 173 6.03 23.87 26.66
N LEU A 174 6.26 23.26 25.50
CA LEU A 174 5.44 23.39 24.32
C LEU A 174 4.56 22.14 24.19
N PRO A 175 3.23 22.27 24.35
CA PRO A 175 2.36 21.10 24.44
C PRO A 175 2.11 20.44 23.09
N LEU A 176 2.24 19.11 23.06
CA LEU A 176 1.73 18.21 22.03
C LEU A 176 2.13 18.57 20.58
N LEU A 177 3.42 18.78 20.35
CA LEU A 177 4.00 19.11 19.03
C LEU A 177 4.76 17.96 18.36
N PHE A 178 5.44 17.11 19.16
CA PHE A 178 6.42 16.17 18.62
C PHE A 178 5.82 14.78 18.41
N PRO A 179 5.75 14.25 17.17
CA PRO A 179 5.29 12.90 16.94
C PRO A 179 6.40 11.91 17.31
N LYS A 180 6.29 11.18 18.43
CA LYS A 180 7.33 10.20 18.82
C LYS A 180 7.45 9.04 17.82
N PHE A 181 6.33 8.69 17.21
CA PHE A 181 6.19 7.62 16.22
C PHE A 181 5.54 8.17 14.96
N LEU A 182 6.23 8.05 13.82
CA LEU A 182 5.80 8.57 12.54
C LEU A 182 5.77 7.45 11.49
N LEU A 183 4.69 7.35 10.75
CA LEU A 183 4.52 6.45 9.62
C LEU A 183 4.75 7.21 8.32
N ILE A 184 5.79 6.82 7.58
CA ILE A 184 6.01 7.25 6.21
C ILE A 184 5.31 6.27 5.28
N LYS A 185 4.21 6.73 4.69
CA LYS A 185 3.44 5.96 3.71
C LYS A 185 4.07 6.00 2.33
N LYS A 186 3.78 5.04 1.46
CA LYS A 186 4.32 5.03 0.09
C LYS A 186 3.80 6.19 -0.76
N ASP A 187 2.51 6.50 -0.69
CA ASP A 187 1.79 7.39 -1.62
C ASP A 187 1.09 8.59 -0.96
N SER A 188 1.19 8.74 0.36
CA SER A 188 0.52 9.81 1.10
C SER A 188 1.43 10.52 2.09
N LEU A 189 0.93 11.62 2.66
CA LEU A 189 1.64 12.39 3.68
C LEU A 189 1.94 11.51 4.90
N PRO A 190 3.05 11.79 5.61
CA PRO A 190 3.38 11.08 6.83
C PRO A 190 2.28 11.24 7.89
N GLU A 191 2.06 10.19 8.68
CA GLU A 191 1.04 10.16 9.73
C GLU A 191 1.68 9.85 11.08
N SER A 192 1.31 10.55 12.15
CA SER A 192 1.74 10.19 13.50
C SER A 192 0.99 8.96 14.02
N LEU A 193 1.66 8.03 14.69
CA LEU A 193 1.03 6.80 15.19
C LEU A 193 0.55 6.95 16.64
N PRO A 194 -0.64 6.41 17.01
CA PRO A 194 -1.19 6.50 18.36
C PRO A 194 -0.59 5.43 19.29
N LEU A 195 0.73 5.46 19.49
CA LEU A 195 1.48 4.50 20.31
C LEU A 195 1.85 5.08 21.70
N MET A 196 0.92 5.84 22.28
CA MET A 196 1.01 6.39 23.63
C MET A 196 -0.37 6.36 24.28
N GLU A 197 -0.42 6.40 25.60
CA GLU A 197 -1.69 6.50 26.32
C GLU A 197 -2.12 7.95 26.50
N ASP A 198 -3.44 8.13 26.58
CA ASP A 198 -4.02 9.43 26.93
C ASP A 198 -3.96 9.58 28.46
N PRO A 199 -3.22 10.56 29.00
CA PRO A 199 -3.14 10.78 30.44
C PRO A 199 -4.49 11.18 31.06
N ASN A 200 -5.47 11.61 30.23
CA ASN A 200 -6.79 12.05 30.68
C ASN A 200 -7.88 10.98 30.49
N LYS A 201 -7.52 9.70 30.31
CA LYS A 201 -8.45 8.59 30.02
C LYS A 201 -9.60 8.48 31.04
N GLU A 202 -9.40 8.90 32.29
CA GLU A 202 -10.42 8.90 33.35
C GLU A 202 -11.40 10.10 33.27
N LEU A 203 -11.01 11.21 32.65
CA LEU A 203 -11.85 12.41 32.50
C LEU A 203 -12.80 12.32 31.30
N GLN A 204 -12.60 11.37 30.39
CA GLN A 204 -13.40 11.17 29.17
C GLN A 204 -14.75 10.46 29.39
N GLY A 205 -15.12 10.19 30.65
CA GLY A 205 -16.45 9.70 31.01
C GLY A 205 -17.58 10.72 30.86
N PHE A 206 -17.28 11.98 30.51
CA PHE A 206 -18.26 13.02 30.24
C PHE A 206 -18.24 13.39 28.74
N ASP A 207 -19.38 13.16 28.10
CA ASP A 207 -19.74 13.44 26.70
C ASP A 207 -18.87 14.48 25.97
N GLN A 208 -18.08 14.01 25.00
CA GLN A 208 -17.64 14.84 23.87
C GLN A 208 -17.97 14.14 22.54
N LYS A 209 -19.26 14.16 22.21
CA LYS A 209 -19.71 14.04 20.83
C LYS A 209 -19.48 15.39 20.12
N ASP A 210 -18.89 15.31 18.94
CA ASP A 210 -19.08 16.25 17.83
C ASP A 210 -18.38 17.63 17.86
N ASN A 211 -17.10 17.72 18.24
CA ASN A 211 -16.20 18.80 17.78
C ASN A 211 -14.79 18.27 17.48
N LYS A 212 -14.63 17.66 16.31
CA LYS A 212 -13.38 17.04 15.83
C LYS A 212 -12.46 18.06 15.12
N GLU A 213 -12.44 19.31 15.56
CA GLU A 213 -11.50 20.31 15.07
C GLU A 213 -10.17 20.21 15.85
N MET A 214 -9.19 19.57 15.19
CA MET A 214 -7.73 19.77 15.27
C MET A 214 -7.03 19.93 16.63
N LEU A 215 -7.64 19.54 17.75
CA LEU A 215 -6.94 19.41 19.03
C LEU A 215 -5.84 18.33 18.90
N PRO A 216 -4.61 18.62 19.34
CA PRO A 216 -3.53 17.65 19.28
C PRO A 216 -3.81 16.44 20.19
N ASP A 217 -3.70 15.24 19.64
CA ASP A 217 -3.99 13.98 20.34
C ASP A 217 -2.77 13.57 21.20
N PRO A 218 -2.91 13.47 22.54
CA PRO A 218 -1.81 13.09 23.43
C PRO A 218 -1.32 11.66 23.21
N ARG A 219 -2.10 10.81 22.53
CA ARG A 219 -1.67 9.45 22.12
C ARG A 219 -0.69 9.46 20.96
N ARG A 220 -0.63 10.58 20.21
CA ARG A 220 0.18 10.73 18.99
C ARG A 220 1.32 11.74 19.15
N MET A 221 1.13 12.74 20.01
CA MET A 221 2.05 13.87 20.16
C MET A 221 2.61 13.95 21.57
N ARG A 222 3.88 14.37 21.66
CA ARG A 222 4.57 14.66 22.91
C ARG A 222 4.83 16.14 23.06
N ASN A 223 5.03 16.55 24.31
CA ASN A 223 5.47 17.89 24.62
C ASN A 223 6.97 18.01 24.39
N LEU A 224 7.38 19.22 24.05
CA LEU A 224 8.78 19.59 23.91
C LEU A 224 9.14 20.61 24.98
N LEU A 225 10.39 20.58 25.40
CA LEU A 225 10.97 21.54 26.33
C LEU A 225 11.95 22.40 25.55
N VAL A 226 11.72 23.71 25.55
CA VAL A 226 12.60 24.67 24.87
C VAL A 226 13.25 25.62 25.86
N ARG A 227 14.47 26.01 25.52
CA ARG A 227 15.27 26.99 26.25
C ARG A 227 16.02 27.85 25.24
N LEU A 228 16.14 29.13 25.54
CA LEU A 228 16.99 30.04 24.78
C LEU A 228 18.29 30.24 25.56
N ASN A 229 19.40 29.77 24.98
CA ASN A 229 20.73 30.03 25.51
C ASN A 229 21.24 31.33 24.89
N ALA A 230 21.88 32.17 25.71
CA ALA A 230 22.41 33.46 25.28
C ALA A 230 23.80 33.71 25.90
N ASN A 231 24.77 33.97 25.04
CA ASN A 231 26.06 34.57 25.39
C ASN A 231 26.29 35.80 24.50
N ASP A 232 27.40 35.87 23.75
CA ASP A 232 27.60 36.78 22.62
C ASP A 232 26.61 36.53 21.46
N SER A 233 26.03 35.34 21.39
CA SER A 233 25.02 34.94 20.40
C SER A 233 23.88 34.19 21.10
N LYS A 234 22.70 34.17 20.48
CA LYS A 234 21.53 33.44 20.99
C LYS A 234 21.24 32.22 20.13
N TRP A 235 20.90 31.09 20.74
CA TRP A 235 20.43 29.91 20.01
C TRP A 235 19.45 29.11 20.85
N TRP A 236 18.49 28.48 20.18
CA TRP A 236 17.51 27.64 20.83
C TRP A 236 18.07 26.25 21.12
N GLN A 237 17.70 25.73 22.29
CA GLN A 237 17.89 24.35 22.68
C GLN A 237 16.52 23.71 22.88
N MET A 238 16.33 22.54 22.30
CA MET A 238 15.08 21.77 22.35
C MET A 238 15.37 20.37 22.86
N ARG A 239 14.51 19.86 23.76
CA ARG A 239 14.59 18.52 24.33
C ARG A 239 13.21 17.90 24.43
N GLU A 240 13.15 16.58 24.46
CA GLU A 240 11.93 15.87 24.80
C GLU A 240 11.60 16.05 26.29
N GLU A 241 10.32 16.01 26.65
CA GLU A 241 9.92 15.96 28.05
C GLU A 241 10.22 14.56 28.61
N CYS A 242 11.31 14.42 29.38
CA CYS A 242 11.71 13.17 30.03
C CYS A 242 11.61 13.28 31.56
N SER A 243 10.60 13.99 32.04
CA SER A 243 10.34 14.21 33.46
C SER A 243 9.53 13.05 34.06
N ILE A 244 9.62 12.88 35.38
CA ILE A 244 8.78 11.93 36.14
C ILE A 244 7.28 12.30 36.00
N ASN A 245 6.98 13.55 35.65
CA ASN A 245 5.61 14.04 35.45
C ASN A 245 5.03 13.69 34.07
N ASP A 246 5.77 13.01 33.18
CA ASP A 246 5.26 12.49 31.91
C ASP A 246 5.04 10.98 32.05
N ASP A 247 3.77 10.58 32.21
CA ASP A 247 3.39 9.17 32.34
C ASP A 247 3.82 8.33 31.13
N ASN A 248 3.71 8.89 29.93
CA ASN A 248 4.14 8.19 28.72
C ASN A 248 5.66 7.96 28.73
N TYR A 249 6.43 8.92 29.26
CA TYR A 249 7.85 8.70 29.47
C TYR A 249 8.10 7.58 30.48
N LEU A 250 7.46 7.65 31.65
CA LEU A 250 7.72 6.72 32.75
C LEU A 250 7.36 5.27 32.40
N TYR A 251 6.22 5.04 31.76
CA TYR A 251 5.71 3.69 31.48
C TYR A 251 6.21 3.10 30.16
N TYR A 252 6.44 3.93 29.14
CA TYR A 252 6.76 3.43 27.79
C TYR A 252 8.13 3.84 27.28
N LEU A 253 8.56 5.09 27.49
CA LEU A 253 9.71 5.62 26.75
C LEU A 253 11.03 5.54 27.53
N LYS A 254 11.00 5.48 28.86
CA LYS A 254 12.20 5.47 29.72
C LYS A 254 13.16 4.32 29.39
N ASP A 255 12.63 3.11 29.23
CA ASP A 255 13.40 1.90 28.94
C ASP A 255 13.33 1.51 27.45
N LEU A 256 12.86 2.43 26.60
CA LEU A 256 12.68 2.16 25.18
C LEU A 256 14.03 2.10 24.45
N VAL A 257 14.12 1.15 23.52
CA VAL A 257 15.36 0.87 22.79
C VAL A 257 15.87 2.08 22.00
N LEU A 258 17.09 2.55 22.29
CA LEU A 258 17.70 3.74 21.67
C LEU A 258 17.07 5.09 22.08
N ASN A 259 16.23 5.12 23.12
CA ASN A 259 15.73 6.35 23.72
C ASN A 259 16.58 6.75 24.94
N ASP A 260 17.51 7.69 24.76
CA ASP A 260 18.45 8.14 25.81
C ASP A 260 18.11 9.51 26.41
N CYS A 261 17.16 10.27 25.83
CA CYS A 261 16.78 11.63 26.22
C CYS A 261 17.90 12.69 26.16
N ASP A 262 19.11 12.30 25.81
CA ASP A 262 20.23 13.20 25.49
C ASP A 262 20.06 13.82 24.10
N GLU A 263 19.41 13.09 23.19
CA GLU A 263 19.04 13.52 21.84
C GLU A 263 17.52 13.48 21.66
N ILE A 264 17.01 14.20 20.67
CA ILE A 264 15.60 14.11 20.27
C ILE A 264 15.46 12.89 19.36
N VAL A 265 14.68 11.90 19.78
CA VAL A 265 14.58 10.59 19.12
C VAL A 265 13.19 10.41 18.50
N LEU A 266 13.14 10.15 17.20
CA LEU A 266 11.93 9.79 16.45
C LEU A 266 12.00 8.35 15.94
N TYR A 267 10.91 7.60 16.07
CA TYR A 267 10.76 6.28 15.46
C TYR A 267 9.93 6.40 14.19
N VAL A 268 10.53 6.08 13.06
CA VAL A 268 9.93 6.17 11.75
C VAL A 268 9.62 4.78 11.22
N PHE A 269 8.35 4.47 11.01
CA PHE A 269 7.87 3.26 10.34
C PHE A 269 7.78 3.55 8.85
N ASN A 270 8.48 2.79 8.02
CA ASN A 270 8.51 3.00 6.58
C ASN A 270 7.65 1.94 5.90
N GLU A 271 6.63 2.34 5.15
CA GLU A 271 5.97 1.42 4.24
C GLU A 271 6.93 0.97 3.14
N LYS A 272 6.95 -0.33 2.88
CA LYS A 272 7.78 -0.90 1.83
C LYS A 272 7.33 -0.41 0.46
N VAL A 273 8.29 -0.07 -0.39
CA VAL A 273 8.07 0.36 -1.77
C VAL A 273 8.60 -0.66 -2.76
N LEU A 274 7.98 -0.71 -3.93
CA LEU A 274 8.36 -1.61 -5.02
C LEU A 274 9.55 -1.04 -5.80
N PRO A 275 10.66 -1.81 -5.96
CA PRO A 275 11.76 -1.42 -6.84
C PRO A 275 11.30 -1.20 -8.28
N GLY A 276 11.89 -0.25 -8.99
CA GLY A 276 11.42 0.14 -10.34
C GLY A 276 11.56 -0.91 -11.44
N THR A 277 12.51 -1.84 -11.31
CA THR A 277 12.60 -2.99 -12.22
C THR A 277 11.39 -3.91 -12.08
N PHE A 278 10.99 -4.19 -10.84
CA PHE A 278 9.84 -5.04 -10.54
C PHE A 278 8.52 -4.36 -10.83
N LEU A 279 8.38 -3.06 -10.56
CA LEU A 279 7.16 -2.33 -10.89
C LEU A 279 6.83 -2.43 -12.39
N LYS A 280 7.85 -2.28 -13.26
CA LYS A 280 7.69 -2.48 -14.70
C LYS A 280 7.30 -3.92 -15.03
N MET A 281 7.95 -4.91 -14.41
CA MET A 281 7.63 -6.33 -14.62
C MET A 281 6.19 -6.66 -14.21
N VAL A 282 5.72 -6.16 -13.07
CA VAL A 282 4.34 -6.33 -12.61
C VAL A 282 3.37 -5.69 -13.60
N GLN A 283 3.66 -4.47 -14.07
CA GLN A 283 2.83 -3.77 -15.04
C GLN A 283 2.71 -4.55 -16.37
N TYR A 284 3.82 -5.04 -16.92
CA TYR A 284 3.79 -5.87 -18.14
C TYR A 284 3.22 -7.27 -17.89
N GLY A 285 3.41 -7.83 -16.69
CA GLY A 285 2.88 -9.13 -16.30
C GLY A 285 1.34 -9.13 -16.21
N ILE A 286 0.77 -8.06 -15.66
CA ILE A 286 -0.69 -7.85 -15.65
C ILE A 286 -1.23 -7.72 -17.07
N LEU A 287 -0.55 -6.94 -17.93
CA LEU A 287 -0.94 -6.81 -19.34
C LEU A 287 -0.87 -8.16 -20.08
N GLY A 288 0.21 -8.92 -19.87
CA GLY A 288 0.38 -10.26 -20.45
C GLY A 288 -0.72 -11.22 -20.02
N LEU A 289 -1.12 -11.17 -18.74
CA LEU A 289 -2.25 -11.96 -18.25
C LEU A 289 -3.56 -11.63 -18.98
N TYR A 290 -3.85 -10.34 -19.19
CA TYR A 290 -5.05 -9.95 -19.95
C TYR A 290 -5.03 -10.49 -21.38
N ILE A 291 -3.87 -10.47 -22.04
CA ILE A 291 -3.72 -11.02 -23.40
C ILE A 291 -3.96 -12.53 -23.41
N ILE A 292 -3.39 -13.27 -22.45
CA ILE A 292 -3.59 -14.72 -22.33
C ILE A 292 -5.07 -15.04 -22.05
N TYR A 293 -5.69 -14.33 -21.11
CA TYR A 293 -7.10 -14.49 -20.79
C TYR A 293 -7.99 -14.25 -22.00
N PHE A 294 -7.72 -13.18 -22.76
CA PHE A 294 -8.42 -12.88 -24.01
C PHE A 294 -8.25 -14.00 -25.05
N MET A 295 -7.03 -14.51 -25.24
CA MET A 295 -6.79 -15.63 -26.17
C MET A 295 -7.56 -16.89 -25.77
N VAL A 296 -7.64 -17.20 -24.48
CA VAL A 296 -8.42 -18.35 -24.00
C VAL A 296 -9.91 -18.17 -24.31
N ILE A 297 -10.47 -16.98 -24.14
CA ILE A 297 -11.87 -16.68 -24.50
C ILE A 297 -12.09 -16.85 -26.01
N VAL A 298 -11.19 -16.29 -26.84
CA VAL A 298 -11.29 -16.42 -28.30
C VAL A 298 -11.27 -17.88 -28.73
N GLU A 299 -10.44 -18.71 -28.10
CA GLU A 299 -10.37 -20.14 -28.42
C GLU A 299 -11.64 -20.90 -28.00
N ILE A 300 -12.24 -20.53 -26.86
CA ILE A 300 -13.54 -21.07 -26.45
C ILE A 300 -14.63 -20.71 -27.46
N ILE A 301 -14.69 -19.44 -27.88
CA ILE A 301 -15.67 -18.97 -28.86
C ILE A 301 -15.48 -19.69 -30.20
N LYS A 302 -14.22 -19.80 -30.67
CA LYS A 302 -13.89 -20.58 -31.88
C LYS A 302 -14.34 -22.03 -31.75
N SER A 303 -14.08 -22.68 -30.62
CA SER A 303 -14.49 -24.06 -30.37
C SER A 303 -16.01 -24.25 -30.45
N LEU A 304 -16.79 -23.28 -29.96
CA LEU A 304 -18.24 -23.30 -30.08
C LEU A 304 -18.71 -23.10 -31.53
N ILE A 305 -18.05 -22.21 -32.29
CA ILE A 305 -18.36 -22.01 -33.71
C ILE A 305 -17.98 -23.24 -34.53
N THR A 306 -16.84 -23.88 -34.30
CA THR A 306 -16.47 -25.10 -35.03
C THR A 306 -17.44 -26.26 -34.79
N LYS A 307 -18.14 -26.31 -33.64
CA LYS A 307 -19.22 -27.30 -33.43
C LYS A 307 -20.45 -27.05 -34.30
N ILE A 308 -20.64 -25.82 -34.78
CA ILE A 308 -21.71 -25.47 -35.74
C ILE A 308 -21.37 -26.04 -37.13
N ASP A 309 -20.09 -26.24 -37.47
CA ASP A 309 -19.71 -26.85 -38.75
C ASP A 309 -20.10 -28.34 -38.84
N ASP A 310 -20.38 -29.02 -37.73
CA ASP A 310 -20.88 -30.41 -37.68
C ASP A 310 -22.40 -30.51 -37.89
N ILE A 311 -23.10 -29.39 -38.11
CA ILE A 311 -24.55 -29.34 -38.32
C ILE A 311 -25.03 -30.28 -39.44
N TRP A 312 -24.24 -30.45 -40.51
CA TRP A 312 -24.62 -31.32 -41.63
C TRP A 312 -24.73 -32.80 -41.25
N LEU A 313 -24.06 -33.23 -40.18
CA LEU A 313 -24.12 -34.60 -39.66
C LEU A 313 -25.17 -34.73 -38.53
N LEU A 314 -25.35 -33.68 -37.72
CA LEU A 314 -26.28 -33.67 -36.59
C LEU A 314 -27.75 -33.48 -37.00
N ASN A 315 -28.02 -32.84 -38.14
CA ASN A 315 -29.37 -32.53 -38.63
C ASN A 315 -29.75 -33.36 -39.87
N LEU A 316 -29.46 -34.67 -39.88
CA LEU A 316 -29.91 -35.57 -40.95
C LEU A 316 -31.43 -35.85 -40.80
N PRO A 317 -32.23 -35.77 -41.88
CA PRO A 317 -33.69 -35.91 -41.80
C PRO A 317 -34.14 -37.33 -41.42
N ASP A 318 -33.66 -38.36 -42.11
CA ASP A 318 -33.98 -39.77 -41.89
C ASP A 318 -32.67 -40.59 -41.75
N VAL A 319 -32.37 -41.00 -40.51
CA VAL A 319 -31.12 -41.69 -40.15
C VAL A 319 -31.25 -43.21 -40.32
N ASP A 320 -32.46 -43.76 -40.46
CA ASP A 320 -32.69 -45.20 -40.43
C ASP A 320 -32.05 -45.93 -41.63
N LYS A 321 -31.95 -45.24 -42.78
CA LYS A 321 -31.29 -45.76 -43.98
C LYS A 321 -29.78 -45.94 -43.78
N VAL A 322 -29.13 -44.98 -43.12
CA VAL A 322 -27.70 -45.05 -42.78
C VAL A 322 -27.47 -46.11 -41.71
N LEU A 323 -28.34 -46.16 -40.69
CA LEU A 323 -28.30 -47.18 -39.65
C LEU A 323 -28.43 -48.59 -40.24
N ARG A 324 -29.32 -48.79 -41.22
CA ARG A 324 -29.48 -50.08 -41.91
C ARG A 324 -28.19 -50.52 -42.61
N LYS A 325 -27.51 -49.62 -43.32
CA LYS A 325 -26.20 -49.89 -43.94
C LYS A 325 -25.14 -50.28 -42.90
N CYS A 326 -25.11 -49.60 -41.75
CA CYS A 326 -24.23 -49.99 -40.64
C CYS A 326 -24.57 -51.39 -40.08
N MET A 327 -25.86 -51.72 -40.00
CA MET A 327 -26.32 -53.03 -39.54
C MET A 327 -26.03 -54.15 -40.55
N GLU A 328 -26.13 -53.89 -41.86
CA GLU A 328 -25.73 -54.83 -42.91
C GLU A 328 -24.25 -55.22 -42.77
N VAL A 329 -23.37 -54.24 -42.58
CA VAL A 329 -21.94 -54.50 -42.30
C VAL A 329 -21.76 -55.35 -41.04
N TYR A 330 -22.50 -55.05 -39.97
CA TYR A 330 -22.43 -55.80 -38.72
C TYR A 330 -22.87 -57.27 -38.89
N VAL A 331 -23.98 -57.50 -39.61
CA VAL A 331 -24.51 -58.84 -39.88
C VAL A 331 -23.54 -59.66 -40.72
N VAL A 332 -22.96 -59.06 -41.77
CA VAL A 332 -22.02 -59.74 -42.65
C VAL A 332 -20.71 -60.08 -41.92
N ARG A 333 -20.28 -59.23 -40.98
CA ARG A 333 -19.16 -59.52 -40.07
C ARG A 333 -19.46 -60.72 -39.17
N ASP A 334 -20.67 -60.84 -38.62
CA ASP A 334 -21.08 -61.98 -37.80
C ASP A 334 -21.11 -63.29 -38.61
N MET A 335 -21.49 -63.19 -39.88
CA MET A 335 -21.42 -64.30 -40.85
C MET A 335 -20.00 -64.63 -41.33
N LYS A 336 -18.97 -63.87 -40.92
CA LYS A 336 -17.56 -64.01 -41.32
C LYS A 336 -17.32 -63.97 -42.83
N ASN A 337 -18.15 -63.27 -43.59
CA ASN A 337 -17.96 -63.09 -45.02
C ASN A 337 -17.22 -61.77 -45.28
N TYR A 338 -15.88 -61.83 -45.19
CA TYR A 338 -15.01 -60.65 -45.23
C TYR A 338 -14.97 -59.93 -46.59
N GLU A 339 -15.18 -60.64 -47.70
CA GLU A 339 -15.22 -60.00 -49.03
C GLU A 339 -16.45 -59.10 -49.16
N LEU A 340 -17.61 -59.59 -48.72
CA LEU A 340 -18.85 -58.81 -48.73
C LEU A 340 -18.81 -57.69 -47.67
N GLU A 341 -18.19 -57.94 -46.51
CA GLU A 341 -17.97 -56.92 -45.48
C GLU A 341 -17.15 -55.76 -46.03
N SER A 342 -16.04 -56.04 -46.72
CA SER A 342 -15.18 -55.01 -47.32
C SER A 342 -15.94 -54.16 -48.34
N ALA A 343 -16.73 -54.80 -49.22
CA ALA A 343 -17.50 -54.09 -50.23
C ALA A 343 -18.59 -53.17 -49.63
N LEU A 344 -19.34 -53.66 -48.63
CA LEU A 344 -20.35 -52.87 -47.93
C LEU A 344 -19.72 -51.75 -47.10
N PHE A 345 -18.54 -51.98 -46.53
CA PHE A 345 -17.81 -50.97 -45.77
C PHE A 345 -17.25 -49.87 -46.68
N ASP A 346 -16.74 -50.21 -47.86
CA ASP A 346 -16.28 -49.24 -48.87
C ASP A 346 -17.46 -48.37 -49.36
N GLU A 347 -18.64 -48.96 -49.55
CA GLU A 347 -19.88 -48.22 -49.87
C GLU A 347 -20.25 -47.24 -48.74
N LEU A 348 -20.19 -47.68 -47.48
CA LEU A 348 -20.49 -46.84 -46.32
C LEU A 348 -19.50 -45.67 -46.18
N ILE A 349 -18.20 -45.92 -46.38
CA ILE A 349 -17.18 -44.86 -46.36
C ILE A 349 -17.41 -43.85 -47.48
N TYR A 350 -17.76 -44.32 -48.69
CA TYR A 350 -18.07 -43.44 -49.81
C TYR A 350 -19.25 -42.50 -49.49
N ILE A 351 -20.32 -43.04 -48.90
CA ILE A 351 -21.49 -42.26 -48.45
C ILE A 351 -21.08 -41.23 -47.40
N MET A 352 -20.31 -41.64 -46.38
CA MET A 352 -19.90 -40.77 -45.27
C MET A 352 -18.88 -39.69 -45.67
N ARG A 353 -18.17 -39.87 -46.79
CA ARG A 353 -17.17 -38.92 -47.30
C ARG A 353 -17.79 -37.83 -48.19
N SER A 354 -18.97 -38.07 -48.76
CA SER A 354 -19.69 -37.14 -49.64
C SER A 354 -20.94 -36.58 -48.95
N ARG A 355 -20.87 -35.29 -48.57
CA ARG A 355 -22.01 -34.59 -47.94
C ARG A 355 -23.28 -34.64 -48.79
N GLU A 356 -23.15 -34.54 -50.11
CA GLU A 356 -24.28 -34.59 -51.04
C GLU A 356 -24.93 -35.97 -51.09
N THR A 357 -24.13 -37.03 -51.10
CA THR A 357 -24.62 -38.42 -51.15
C THR A 357 -25.33 -38.77 -49.85
N LEU A 358 -24.76 -38.37 -48.71
CA LEU A 358 -25.37 -38.57 -47.41
C LEU A 358 -26.72 -37.83 -47.29
N ILE A 359 -26.77 -36.55 -47.66
CA ILE A 359 -28.02 -35.77 -47.63
C ILE A 359 -29.08 -36.38 -48.54
N LYS A 360 -28.70 -36.81 -49.76
CA LYS A 360 -29.62 -37.48 -50.70
C LYS A 360 -30.18 -38.78 -50.12
N LEU A 361 -29.32 -39.58 -49.47
CA LEU A 361 -29.72 -40.85 -48.85
C LEU A 361 -30.69 -40.65 -47.68
N THR A 362 -30.44 -39.64 -46.84
CA THR A 362 -31.23 -39.36 -45.62
C THR A 362 -32.48 -38.50 -45.85
N ARG A 363 -32.90 -38.25 -47.10
CA ARG A 363 -34.16 -37.52 -47.37
C ARG A 363 -35.38 -38.40 -47.14
N TYR A 364 -36.47 -37.76 -46.70
CA TYR A 364 -37.80 -38.34 -46.64
C TYR A 364 -38.32 -38.68 -48.05
N GLU A 365 -39.09 -39.75 -48.16
CA GLU A 365 -39.57 -40.29 -49.45
C GLU A 365 -40.57 -39.35 -50.16
N ASP A 366 -41.13 -38.36 -49.46
CA ASP A 366 -42.11 -37.40 -49.99
C ASP A 366 -41.50 -36.09 -50.53
N SER A 367 -40.18 -36.01 -50.75
CA SER A 367 -39.54 -34.80 -51.30
C SER A 367 -39.49 -34.83 -52.84
N ASP A 368 -40.08 -33.82 -53.49
CA ASP A 368 -40.34 -33.71 -54.94
C ASP A 368 -39.06 -33.45 -55.81
N TYR A 369 -37.98 -34.18 -55.54
CA TYR A 369 -36.71 -34.10 -56.28
C TYR A 369 -36.22 -35.51 -56.62
N ASP A 370 -36.17 -35.82 -57.91
CA ASP A 370 -35.72 -37.10 -58.48
C ASP A 370 -34.24 -37.04 -58.89
N PRO A 371 -33.30 -37.68 -58.18
CA PRO A 371 -31.97 -37.94 -58.70
C PRO A 371 -31.89 -39.39 -59.17
N THR A 372 -31.88 -39.57 -60.49
CA THR A 372 -31.42 -40.80 -61.13
C THR A 372 -30.07 -41.23 -60.53
N PHE A 373 -30.07 -42.39 -59.87
CA PHE A 373 -28.84 -43.04 -59.42
C PHE A 373 -28.06 -43.51 -60.66
N ILE A 374 -26.97 -42.81 -61.00
CA ILE A 374 -25.96 -43.39 -61.90
C ILE A 374 -25.05 -44.25 -61.03
N THR A 375 -25.36 -45.53 -60.93
CA THR A 375 -24.38 -46.53 -60.49
C THR A 375 -23.30 -46.65 -61.56
N PRO A 376 -22.00 -46.53 -61.25
CA PRO A 376 -20.96 -46.88 -62.20
C PRO A 376 -20.98 -48.40 -62.40
N GLY A 377 -21.60 -48.86 -63.50
CA GLY A 377 -21.66 -50.28 -63.81
C GLY A 377 -22.76 -50.75 -64.79
N SER A 378 -23.78 -49.94 -65.10
CA SER A 378 -24.77 -50.33 -66.13
C SER A 378 -24.21 -50.02 -67.53
N SER A 379 -23.69 -51.05 -68.18
CA SER A 379 -23.19 -51.03 -69.55
C SER A 379 -24.21 -50.53 -70.57
N MET A 380 -23.72 -49.73 -71.52
CA MET A 380 -24.36 -49.44 -72.81
C MET A 380 -24.85 -50.73 -73.49
N ASN A 381 -26.09 -50.70 -73.96
CA ASN A 381 -26.54 -51.31 -75.22
C ASN A 381 -27.72 -50.51 -75.75
#